data_AF-A0A2E9ZQF0-F1
#
_entry.id   AF-A0A2E9ZQF0-F1
#
_cell.length_a   1.000
_cell.length_b   1.000
_cell.length_c   1.000
_cell.angle_alpha   90.00
_cell.angle_beta   90.00
_cell.angle_gamma   90.00
#
_symmetry.space_group_name_H-M   'P 1'
#
loop_
_entity.id
_entity.type
_entity.pdbx_description
1 polymer ?
#
loop_
_entity_poly.entity_id
_entity_poly.type
_entity_poly.pdbx_seq_one_letter_code
_entity_poly.pdbx_strand_id
1 'polypeptide(L)'
;KATLIHTALPGLHTLLLLHRPYGFTHFADFKFTQSQAIKLDGELVTFDVGQTLRLFFSYRHTAETLAKRLAKHGLQIVFSEIAESGEEGVFRVALLD
;
A
#
# COMPACT_ATOMS: atom_id res chain seq x y z
N LYS A 1 -0.70 0.81 -4.43
CA LYS A 1 -1.56 0.09 -5.40
C LYS A 1 -1.21 -1.40 -5.30
N ALA A 2 -2.11 -2.25 -4.79
CA ALA A 2 -1.92 -3.71 -4.81
C ALA A 2 -1.88 -4.20 -6.27
N THR A 3 -0.90 -5.03 -6.62
CA THR A 3 -0.84 -5.66 -7.94
C THR A 3 -1.59 -6.98 -7.86
N LEU A 4 -2.68 -7.11 -8.63
CA LEU A 4 -3.40 -8.36 -8.80
C LEU A 4 -2.61 -9.22 -9.79
N ILE A 5 -1.92 -10.25 -9.30
CA ILE A 5 -1.34 -11.28 -10.17
C ILE A 5 -2.39 -12.40 -10.26
N HIS A 6 -3.00 -12.54 -11.43
CA HIS A 6 -3.97 -13.59 -11.72
C HIS A 6 -3.21 -14.81 -12.24
N THR A 7 -3.09 -15.86 -11.43
CA THR A 7 -2.69 -17.18 -11.92
C THR A 7 -3.95 -18.03 -12.01
N ALA A 8 -4.58 -18.07 -13.19
CA ALA A 8 -5.71 -18.94 -13.44
C ALA A 8 -5.20 -20.38 -13.66
N LEU A 9 -5.34 -21.23 -12.64
CA LEU A 9 -5.63 -22.63 -12.88
C LEU A 9 -7.16 -22.77 -12.98
N PRO A 10 -7.72 -23.61 -13.87
CA PRO A 10 -9.17 -23.80 -13.95
C PRO A 10 -9.74 -24.16 -12.57
N GLY A 11 -10.59 -23.29 -12.01
CA GLY A 11 -11.23 -23.49 -10.71
C GLY A 11 -10.51 -22.91 -9.48
N LEU A 12 -9.36 -22.22 -9.63
CA LEU A 12 -8.63 -21.64 -8.49
C LEU A 12 -8.18 -20.20 -8.79
N HIS A 13 -8.85 -19.21 -8.19
CA HIS A 13 -8.46 -17.80 -8.26
C HIS A 13 -7.45 -17.46 -7.15
N THR A 14 -6.20 -17.87 -7.30
CA THR A 14 -5.16 -17.47 -6.34
C THR A 14 -4.72 -16.04 -6.62
N LEU A 15 -4.84 -15.15 -5.62
CA LEU A 15 -4.32 -13.79 -5.66
C LEU A 15 -3.00 -13.72 -4.87
N LEU A 16 -1.87 -13.70 -5.58
CA LEU A 16 -0.59 -13.43 -4.92
C LEU A 16 -0.38 -11.92 -4.80
N LEU A 17 -0.57 -11.36 -3.62
CA LEU A 17 -0.40 -9.93 -3.35
C LEU A 17 1.02 -9.65 -2.86
N LEU A 18 2.00 -9.76 -3.77
CA LEU A 18 3.39 -9.43 -3.45
C LEU A 18 3.53 -7.92 -3.24
N HIS A 19 3.94 -7.53 -2.03
CA HIS A 19 4.51 -6.20 -1.79
C HIS A 19 5.79 -6.11 -2.64
N ARG A 20 5.72 -5.45 -3.80
CA ARG A 20 6.93 -5.19 -4.59
C ARG A 20 7.69 -4.05 -3.92
N PRO A 21 8.94 -4.24 -3.49
CA PRO A 21 9.68 -3.18 -2.81
C PRO A 21 10.05 -1.99 -3.72
N TYR A 22 9.94 -2.10 -5.06
CA TYR A 22 10.45 -1.06 -5.98
C TYR A 22 9.66 -0.91 -7.30
N GLY A 23 8.40 -0.48 -7.30
CA GLY A 23 7.62 -0.45 -8.55
C GLY A 23 6.72 0.74 -8.85
N PHE A 24 6.08 1.37 -7.88
CA PHE A 24 5.26 2.57 -8.11
C PHE A 24 5.26 3.41 -6.83
N THR A 25 6.23 4.29 -6.69
CA THR A 25 6.26 5.22 -5.57
C THR A 25 5.20 6.29 -5.84
N HIS A 26 4.09 6.25 -5.10
CA HIS A 26 3.19 7.39 -5.10
C HIS A 26 3.94 8.54 -4.45
N PHE A 27 3.84 9.73 -5.03
CA PHE A 27 4.46 10.92 -4.49
C PHE A 27 3.43 12.03 -4.31
N ALA A 28 3.64 12.83 -3.27
CA ALA A 28 2.91 14.06 -3.04
C ALA A 28 3.90 15.18 -2.75
N ASP A 29 3.64 16.35 -3.32
CA ASP A 29 4.45 17.55 -3.12
C ASP A 29 3.74 18.49 -2.15
N PHE A 30 4.40 18.79 -1.04
CA PHE A 30 3.95 19.80 -0.10
C PHE A 30 4.80 21.06 -0.27
N LYS A 31 4.21 22.12 -0.82
CA LYS A 31 4.89 23.41 -1.02
C LYS A 31 4.68 24.31 0.18
N PHE A 32 5.77 24.77 0.78
CA PHE A 32 5.72 25.69 1.91
C PHE A 32 5.39 27.11 1.43
N THR A 33 4.32 27.69 1.98
CA THR A 33 3.92 29.08 1.72
C THR A 33 4.56 30.08 2.71
N GLN A 34 5.23 29.57 3.75
CA GLN A 34 5.99 30.32 4.74
C GLN A 34 7.19 29.48 5.19
N SER A 35 8.27 30.11 5.66
CA SER A 35 9.43 29.36 6.16
C SER A 35 9.04 28.55 7.41
N GLN A 36 9.45 27.28 7.45
CA GLN A 36 9.09 26.36 8.52
C GLN A 36 10.18 25.34 8.78
N ALA A 37 10.45 25.06 10.06
CA ALA A 37 11.29 23.95 10.48
C ALA A 37 10.41 22.76 10.88
N ILE A 38 10.74 21.58 10.37
CA ILE A 38 10.08 20.31 10.73
C ILE A 38 11.11 19.33 11.29
N LYS A 39 10.67 18.49 12.22
CA LYS A 39 11.51 17.44 12.80
C LYS A 39 11.28 16.13 12.05
N LEU A 40 12.32 15.61 11.40
CA LEU A 40 12.30 14.35 10.66
C LEU A 40 13.35 13.42 11.27
N ASP A 41 12.92 12.27 11.77
CA ASP A 41 13.80 11.27 12.41
C ASP A 41 14.79 11.83 13.43
N GLY A 42 14.32 12.77 14.27
CA GLY A 42 15.17 13.41 15.27
C GLY A 42 15.91 14.66 14.79
N GLU A 43 16.11 14.83 13.48
CA GLU A 43 16.80 15.96 12.87
C GLU A 43 15.84 17.12 12.56
N LEU A 44 16.32 18.35 12.71
CA LEU A 44 15.57 19.55 12.36
C LEU A 44 15.93 19.98 10.94
N VAL A 45 14.94 20.01 10.04
CA VAL A 45 15.11 20.46 8.65
C VAL A 45 14.30 21.72 8.44
N THR A 46 14.95 22.77 7.97
CA THR A 46 14.32 24.07 7.68
C THR A 46 13.99 24.17 6.21
N PHE A 47 12.77 24.60 5.91
CA PHE A 47 12.30 24.90 4.56
C PHE A 47 11.98 26.39 4.46
N ASP A 48 12.47 27.03 3.41
CA ASP A 48 12.13 28.40 3.07
C ASP A 48 10.83 28.49 2.25
N VAL A 49 10.27 29.70 2.17
CA VAL A 49 9.11 29.99 1.32
C VAL A 49 9.36 29.50 -0.11
N GLY A 50 8.41 28.75 -0.64
CA GLY A 50 8.46 28.23 -2.01
C GLY A 50 9.22 26.91 -2.17
N GLN A 51 9.98 26.47 -1.16
CA GLN A 51 10.55 25.12 -1.16
C GLN A 51 9.47 24.05 -1.01
N THR A 52 9.79 22.84 -1.46
CA THR A 52 8.84 21.72 -1.53
C THR A 52 9.40 20.50 -0.84
N LEU A 53 8.60 19.88 0.03
CA LEU A 53 8.84 18.55 0.57
C LEU A 53 8.10 17.52 -0.30
N ARG A 54 8.86 16.64 -0.96
CA ARG A 54 8.31 15.50 -1.69
C ARG A 54 8.22 14.28 -0.79
N LEU A 55 7.00 13.83 -0.54
CA LEU A 55 6.71 12.62 0.22
C LEU A 55 6.58 11.44 -0.73
N PHE A 56 7.38 10.40 -0.49
CA PHE A 56 7.27 9.12 -1.17
C PHE A 56 6.53 8.13 -0.27
N PHE A 57 5.41 7.57 -0.74
CA PHE A 57 4.62 6.65 0.07
C PHE A 57 4.05 5.51 -0.77
N SER A 58 3.81 4.39 -0.10
CA SER A 58 3.06 3.25 -0.64
C SER A 58 1.79 3.05 0.17
N TYR A 59 0.68 2.79 -0.52
CA TYR A 59 -0.55 2.42 0.16
C TYR A 59 -0.38 1.03 0.79
N ARG A 60 -0.25 0.98 2.10
CA ARG A 60 -0.30 -0.25 2.90
C ARG A 60 -1.77 -0.64 3.06
N HIS A 61 -2.07 -1.92 2.81
CA HIS A 61 -3.38 -2.49 3.09
C HIS A 61 -3.25 -3.42 4.29
N THR A 62 -4.05 -3.19 5.33
CA THR A 62 -4.34 -4.24 6.32
C THR A 62 -5.24 -5.30 5.68
N ALA A 63 -5.29 -6.51 6.26
CA ALA A 63 -6.21 -7.56 5.80
C ALA A 63 -7.67 -7.05 5.70
N GLU A 64 -8.10 -6.22 6.66
CA GLU A 64 -9.44 -5.62 6.70
C GLU A 64 -9.67 -4.64 5.54
N THR A 65 -8.72 -3.72 5.31
CA THR A 65 -8.85 -2.76 4.20
C THR A 65 -8.76 -3.45 2.84
N LEU A 66 -7.98 -4.52 2.74
CA LEU A 66 -7.91 -5.36 1.56
C LEU A 66 -9.24 -6.10 1.32
N ALA A 67 -9.82 -6.72 2.35
CA ALA A 67 -11.12 -7.39 2.28
C ALA A 67 -12.23 -6.45 1.82
N LYS A 68 -12.33 -5.25 2.43
CA LYS A 68 -13.29 -4.21 2.01
C LYS A 68 -13.12 -3.80 0.55
N ARG A 69 -11.87 -3.81 0.05
CA ARG A 69 -11.58 -3.47 -1.34
C ARG A 69 -11.94 -4.61 -2.29
N LEU A 70 -11.65 -5.86 -1.92
CA LEU A 70 -12.00 -7.06 -2.69
C LEU A 70 -13.51 -7.28 -2.77
N ALA A 71 -14.25 -7.02 -1.69
CA ALA A 71 -15.70 -7.17 -1.66
C ALA A 71 -16.41 -6.27 -2.69
N LYS A 72 -15.86 -5.08 -2.99
CA LYS A 72 -16.38 -4.20 -4.07
C LYS A 72 -16.30 -4.83 -5.47
N HIS A 73 -15.48 -5.87 -5.61
CA HIS A 73 -15.31 -6.62 -6.84
C HIS A 73 -15.91 -8.04 -6.74
N GLY A 74 -16.74 -8.31 -5.72
CA GLY A 74 -17.34 -9.63 -5.51
C GLY A 74 -16.34 -10.70 -5.10
N LEU A 75 -15.22 -10.32 -4.47
CA LEU A 75 -14.20 -11.25 -3.99
C LEU A 75 -14.11 -11.23 -2.46
N GLN A 76 -13.97 -12.40 -1.85
CA GLN A 76 -13.69 -12.59 -0.43
C GLN A 76 -12.33 -13.26 -0.21
N ILE A 77 -11.66 -12.91 0.89
CA ILE A 77 -10.43 -13.59 1.32
C ILE A 77 -10.83 -14.92 1.97
N VAL A 78 -10.34 -16.03 1.43
CA VAL A 78 -10.62 -17.39 1.93
C VAL A 78 -9.42 -18.01 2.64
N PHE A 79 -8.25 -17.40 2.53
CA PHE A 79 -7.04 -17.78 3.26
C PHE A 79 -6.10 -16.58 3.30
N SER A 80 -5.39 -16.42 4.43
CA SER A 80 -4.37 -15.39 4.58
C SER A 80 -3.22 -15.91 5.41
N GLU A 81 -2.01 -15.55 5.01
CA GLU A 81 -0.79 -15.73 5.78
C GLU A 81 -0.03 -14.40 5.78
N ILE A 82 0.30 -13.89 6.97
CA ILE A 82 0.94 -12.60 7.16
C ILE A 82 2.27 -12.87 7.85
N ALA A 83 3.35 -12.28 7.36
CA ALA A 83 4.66 -12.38 7.99
C ALA A 83 4.62 -11.82 9.41
N GLU A 84 5.50 -12.30 10.29
CA GLU A 84 5.58 -11.82 11.68
C GLU A 84 5.84 -10.30 11.77
N SER A 85 6.54 -9.74 10.77
CA SER A 85 6.76 -8.29 10.64
C SER A 85 5.46 -7.49 10.43
N GLY A 86 4.38 -8.13 9.99
CA GLY A 86 3.12 -7.50 9.63
C GLY A 86 3.17 -6.64 8.35
N GLU A 87 4.31 -6.58 7.68
CA GLU A 87 4.50 -5.72 6.50
C GLU A 87 4.10 -6.42 5.19
N GLU A 88 4.13 -7.75 5.18
CA GLU A 88 3.89 -8.57 4.00
C GLU A 88 2.86 -9.67 4.30
N GLY A 89 2.05 -10.02 3.30
CA GLY A 89 1.09 -11.10 3.44
C GLY A 89 0.59 -11.63 2.09
N VAL A 90 0.22 -12.91 2.09
CA VAL A 90 -0.33 -13.65 0.96
C VAL A 90 -1.81 -13.94 1.24
N PHE A 91 -2.68 -13.70 0.26
CA PHE A 91 -4.13 -13.78 0.43
C PHE A 91 -4.78 -14.57 -0.71
N ARG A 92 -5.35 -15.74 -0.43
CA ARG A 92 -6.19 -16.44 -1.42
C ARG A 92 -7.59 -15.82 -1.41
N VAL A 93 -8.17 -15.61 -2.60
CA VAL A 93 -9.51 -15.05 -2.74
C VAL A 93 -10.42 -16.00 -3.52
N ALA A 94 -11.72 -15.88 -3.29
CA ALA A 94 -12.76 -16.55 -4.08
C ALA A 94 -13.87 -15.55 -4.38
N LEU A 95 -14.75 -15.88 -5.33
CA LEU A 95 -15.97 -15.10 -5.52
C LEU A 95 -16.81 -15.14 -4.24
N LEU A 96 -17.49 -14.05 -3.95
CA LEU A 96 -18.58 -14.03 -2.98
C LEU A 96 -19.72 -14.84 -3.59
N ASP A 97 -20.21 -15.83 -2.84
CA ASP A 97 -21.46 -16.53 -3.15
C ASP A 97 -22.69 -15.64 -2.87
#